data_AF-A0A933LAE5-F1
#
_entry.id   AF-A0A933LAE5-F1
#
_cell.length_a   1.000
_cell.length_b   1.000
_cell.length_c   1.000
_cell.angle_alpha   90.00
_cell.angle_beta   90.00
_cell.angle_gamma   90.00
#
_symmetry.space_group_name_H-M   'P 1'
#
loop_
_entity.id
_entity.type
_entity.pdbx_description
1 polymer ?
#
loop_
_entity_poly.entity_id
_entity_poly.type
_entity_poly.pdbx_seq_one_letter_code
_entity_poly.pdbx_strand_id
1 'polypeptide(L)' 'MMKSVFKTAALSCLNEHHDGPLKNYYNFLVHKKSRAPFQARHAVARKIAAFTLGTLKSGKEFDFKGKETKLNYKVF' A
#
# COMPACT_ATOMS: atom_id res chain seq x y z
N MET A 1 7.34 -9.23 -16.09
CA MET A 1 8.48 -8.80 -15.24
C MET A 1 8.06 -7.86 -14.11
N MET A 2 7.44 -6.71 -14.34
CA MET A 2 7.06 -5.77 -13.26
C MET A 2 6.06 -6.32 -12.22
N LYS A 3 5.14 -7.19 -12.63
CA LYS A 3 4.12 -7.78 -11.73
C LYS A 3 4.73 -8.56 -10.55
N SER A 4 5.83 -9.29 -10.77
CA SER A 4 6.49 -10.05 -9.70
C SER A 4 7.21 -9.11 -8.73
N VAL A 5 7.88 -8.06 -9.23
CA VAL A 5 8.56 -7.05 -8.41
C VAL A 5 7.60 -6.42 -7.40
N PHE A 6 6.42 -5.96 -7.84
CA PHE A 6 5.44 -5.36 -6.92
C PHE A 6 4.82 -6.36 -5.94
N LYS A 7 4.73 -7.65 -6.30
CA LYS A 7 4.27 -8.69 -5.39
C LYS A 7 5.32 -8.98 -4.30
N THR A 8 6.60 -9.04 -4.68
CA THR A 8 7.70 -9.20 -3.72
C THR A 8 7.79 -7.99 -2.80
N ALA A 9 7.72 -6.77 -3.36
CA ALA A 9 7.68 -5.54 -2.56
C ALA A 9 6.49 -5.52 -1.58
N ALA A 10 5.30 -5.94 -2.02
CA ALA A 10 4.15 -6.07 -1.13
C ALA A 10 4.38 -7.09 -0.02
N LEU A 11 5.12 -8.18 -0.24
CA LEU A 11 5.47 -9.12 0.82
C LEU A 11 6.44 -8.49 1.83
N SER A 12 7.47 -7.80 1.35
CA SER A 12 8.44 -7.10 2.20
C SER A 12 7.78 -6.03 3.08
N CYS A 13 6.84 -5.25 2.54
CA CYS A 13 6.12 -4.22 3.29
C CYS A 13 5.16 -4.78 4.35
N LEU A 14 4.81 -6.06 4.28
CA LEU A 14 3.91 -6.72 5.22
C LEU A 14 4.66 -7.60 6.23
N ASN A 15 5.98 -7.57 6.20
CA ASN A 15 6.79 -8.32 7.15
C ASN A 15 6.62 -7.75 8.57
N GLU A 16 6.69 -8.61 9.59
CA GLU A 16 6.27 -8.28 10.96
C GLU A 16 7.01 -7.08 11.55
N HIS A 17 8.28 -6.89 11.19
CA HIS A 17 9.15 -5.83 11.69
C HIS A 17 8.93 -4.42 11.10
N HIS A 18 7.98 -4.25 10.17
CA HIS A 18 7.72 -2.96 9.53
C HIS A 18 6.32 -2.44 9.82
N ASP A 19 6.18 -1.42 10.66
CA ASP A 19 4.93 -0.66 10.81
C ASP A 19 4.92 0.53 9.87
N GLY A 20 4.65 0.21 8.60
CA GLY A 20 4.52 1.18 7.53
C GLY A 20 3.05 1.39 7.13
N PRO A 21 2.75 2.50 6.46
CA PRO A 21 1.38 2.82 6.11
C PRO A 21 0.77 1.90 5.03
N LEU A 22 1.60 1.14 4.30
CA LEU A 22 1.14 0.03 3.44
C LEU A 22 0.65 -1.18 4.26
N LYS A 23 1.25 -1.45 5.42
CA LYS A 23 0.77 -2.48 6.37
C LYS A 23 -0.54 -2.03 7.02
N ASN A 24 -0.66 -0.74 7.37
CA ASN A 24 -1.94 -0.18 7.84
C ASN A 24 -3.04 -0.31 6.77
N TYR A 25 -2.70 -0.03 5.50
CA TYR A 25 -3.64 -0.23 4.39
C TYR A 25 -4.04 -1.71 4.23
N TYR A 26 -3.09 -2.64 4.38
CA TYR A 26 -3.38 -4.08 4.36
C TYR A 26 -4.30 -4.50 5.51
N ASN A 27 -3.99 -4.08 6.74
CA ASN A 27 -4.80 -4.36 7.92
C ASN A 27 -6.22 -3.79 7.76
N PHE A 28 -6.36 -2.58 7.21
CA PHE A 28 -7.67 -2.02 6.86
C PHE A 28 -8.43 -2.89 5.85
N LEU A 29 -7.76 -3.43 4.83
CA LEU A 29 -8.40 -4.31 3.84
C LEU A 29 -8.85 -5.64 4.45
N VAL A 30 -8.03 -6.23 5.32
CA VAL A 30 -8.31 -7.53 5.95
C VAL A 30 -9.37 -7.40 7.04
N HIS A 31 -9.17 -6.48 7.99
CA HIS A 31 -10.02 -6.37 9.18
C HIS A 31 -11.28 -5.54 8.96
N LYS A 32 -11.19 -4.42 8.21
CA LYS A 32 -12.32 -3.51 8.04
C LYS A 32 -13.12 -3.77 6.75
N LYS A 33 -12.48 -4.30 5.71
CA LYS A 33 -13.15 -4.68 4.45
C LYS A 33 -13.32 -6.19 4.27
N SER A 34 -12.98 -6.99 5.28
CA SER A 34 -13.12 -8.45 5.30
C SER A 34 -12.57 -9.14 4.04
N ARG A 35 -11.50 -8.60 3.45
CA ARG A 35 -10.89 -9.21 2.27
C ARG A 35 -9.98 -10.36 2.69
N ALA A 36 -10.02 -11.43 1.90
CA ALA A 36 -9.08 -12.53 2.07
C ALA A 36 -7.61 -12.01 2.01
N PRO A 37 -6.69 -12.53 2.84
CA PRO A 37 -5.30 -12.07 2.90
C PRO A 37 -4.60 -11.99 1.54
N PHE A 38 -4.81 -13.00 0.69
CA PHE A 38 -4.28 -13.03 -0.67
C PHE A 38 -4.77 -11.85 -1.54
N GLN A 39 -6.06 -11.51 -1.46
CA GLN A 39 -6.63 -10.38 -2.20
C GLN A 39 -6.13 -9.04 -1.67
N ALA A 40 -5.96 -8.93 -0.35
CA ALA A 40 -5.40 -7.74 0.28
C ALA A 40 -3.93 -7.52 -0.14
N ARG A 41 -3.09 -8.56 -0.17
CA ARG A 41 -1.72 -8.50 -0.70
C ARG A 41 -1.68 -8.01 -2.14
N HIS A 42 -2.59 -8.48 -2.98
CA HIS A 42 -2.70 -8.03 -4.37
C HIS A 42 -3.13 -6.58 -4.51
N ALA A 43 -4.01 -6.10 -3.62
CA ALA A 43 -4.37 -4.69 -3.59
C ALA A 43 -3.20 -3.80 -3.15
N VAL A 44 -2.39 -4.24 -2.18
CA VAL A 44 -1.16 -3.55 -1.77
C VAL A 44 -0.17 -3.47 -2.93
N ALA A 45 0.08 -4.57 -3.65
CA ALA A 45 0.97 -4.57 -4.81
C ALA A 45 0.54 -3.56 -5.89
N ARG A 46 -0.78 -3.46 -6.18
CA ARG A 46 -1.32 -2.44 -7.10
C ARG A 46 -1.15 -1.02 -6.56
N LYS A 47 -1.30 -0.83 -5.24
CA LYS A 47 -1.12 0.47 -4.60
C LYS A 47 0.32 0.95 -4.71
N ILE A 48 1.29 0.05 -4.48
CA ILE A 48 2.71 0.33 -4.69
C ILE A 48 2.94 0.75 -6.15
N ALA A 49 2.50 -0.04 -7.12
CA ALA A 49 2.67 0.28 -8.54
C ALA A 49 2.08 1.65 -8.92
N ALA A 50 0.90 2.00 -8.40
CA ALA A 50 0.28 3.30 -8.63
C ALA A 50 1.09 4.45 -8.02
N PHE A 51 1.70 4.24 -6.86
CA PHE A 51 2.60 5.22 -6.24
C PHE A 51 3.87 5.40 -7.05
N THR A 52 4.53 4.31 -7.46
CA THR A 52 5.74 4.36 -8.28
C THR A 52 5.48 5.05 -9.61
N LEU A 53 4.35 4.74 -10.26
CA LEU A 53 3.97 5.41 -11.50
C LEU A 53 3.72 6.91 -11.27
N GLY A 54 3.08 7.27 -10.15
CA GLY A 54 2.79 8.65 -9.81
C GLY A 54 4.04 9.48 -9.53
N THR A 55 5.05 8.91 -8.87
CA THR A 55 6.31 9.60 -8.56
C THR A 55 7.20 9.73 -9.79
N LEU A 56 7.31 8.66 -10.59
CA LEU A 56 8.05 8.69 -11.85
C LEU A 56 7.48 9.71 -12.83
N LYS A 57 6.14 9.84 -12.90
CA LYS A 57 5.49 10.83 -13.78
C LYS A 57 5.59 12.25 -13.27
N SER A 58 5.52 12.47 -11.96
CA SER A 58 5.52 13.81 -11.39
C SER A 58 6.93 14.39 -11.23
N GLY A 59 7.96 13.53 -11.19
CA GLY A 59 9.33 13.93 -10.82
C GLY A 59 9.45 14.38 -9.36
N LYS A 60 8.36 14.27 -8.56
CA LYS A 60 8.33 14.67 -7.16
C LYS A 60 8.60 13.46 -6.27
N GLU A 61 9.28 13.72 -5.16
CA GLU A 61 9.55 12.73 -4.15
C GLU A 61 8.24 12.11 -3.60
N PHE A 62 8.36 10.85 -3.18
CA PHE A 62 7.23 10.14 -2.62
C PHE A 62 6.94 10.66 -1.20
N ASP A 63 5.94 11.52 -1.08
CA ASP A 63 5.37 11.88 0.22
C ASP A 63 4.13 11.02 0.53
N PHE A 64 4.23 10.20 1.57
CA PHE A 64 3.10 9.40 2.04
C PHE A 64 2.07 10.27 2.78
N LYS A 65 2.48 11.33 3.51
CA LYS A 65 1.61 12.18 4.33
C LYS A 65 0.63 12.98 3.48
N GLY A 66 1.06 13.56 2.36
CA GLY A 66 0.20 14.36 1.49
C GLY A 66 -0.96 13.60 0.82
N LYS A 67 -0.98 12.26 0.84
CA LYS A 67 -2.09 11.44 0.34
C LYS A 67 -3.02 10.91 1.42
N GLU A 68 -2.65 11.02 2.70
CA GLU A 68 -3.53 10.72 3.84
C GLU A 68 -4.66 11.75 3.96
N THR A 69 -4.43 12.99 3.51
CA THR A 69 -5.44 14.07 3.58
C THR A 69 -6.69 13.82 2.74
N LYS A 70 -6.61 12.96 1.70
CA LYS A 70 -7.80 12.49 0.94
C LYS A 70 -8.39 11.18 1.45
N LEU A 71 -7.75 10.56 2.44
CA LEU A 71 -8.14 9.30 3.06
C LEU A 71 -8.27 9.52 4.57
N ASN A 72 -9.10 10.51 4.92
CA ASN A 72 -9.60 10.77 6.26
C ASN A 72 -10.52 9.60 6.68
N TYR A 73 -9.95 8.44 6.92
CA TYR A 73 -10.61 7.40 7.69
C TYR A 73 -10.52 7.86 9.14
N LYS A 74 -11.58 8.49 9.62
CA LYS A 74 -11.85 8.71 11.03
C LYS A 74 -11.58 7.40 11.78
N VAL A 75 -10.48 7.36 12.53
CA VAL A 75 -10.24 6.40 13.60
C VAL A 75 -10.72 7.12 14.85
N PHE A 76 -11.92 6.72 15.30
CA PHE A 76 -12.33 6.88 16.70
C PHE A 76 -11.94 5.60 17.43
#